data_AF-A0A7K3UP56-F1
#
_entry.id   AF-A0A7K3UP56-F1
#
_cell.length_a   1.000
_cell.length_b   1.000
_cell.length_c   1.000
_cell.angle_alpha   90.00
_cell.angle_beta   90.00
_cell.angle_gamma   90.00
#
_symmetry.space_group_name_H-M   'P 1'
#
loop_
_entity.id
_entity.type
_entity.pdbx_description
1 polymer ?
#
loop_
_entity_poly.entity_id
_entity_poly.type
_entity_poly.pdbx_seq_one_letter_code
_entity_poly.pdbx_strand_id
1 'polypeptide(L)' 'LEVRDLDFALQRLPADQREVVLLVGLEEMSYAEVAIALDIPVGTVMSRLSRGRERLRALMAGAQPGAKLKVVR' A
#
# COMPACT_ATOMS: atom_id res chain seq x y z
N LEU A 1 -3.32 -1.41 19.53
CA LEU A 1 -2.93 -1.91 18.20
C LEU A 1 -2.10 -3.15 18.44
N GLU A 2 -2.70 -4.32 18.40
CA GLU A 2 -1.96 -5.57 18.57
C GLU A 2 -1.27 -5.92 17.24
N VAL A 3 -0.09 -6.55 17.31
CA VAL A 3 0.68 -6.97 16.12
C VAL A 3 -0.17 -7.85 15.17
N ARG A 4 -1.11 -8.62 15.74
CA ARG A 4 -2.04 -9.47 15.00
C ARG A 4 -3.03 -8.69 14.13
N ASP A 5 -3.41 -7.48 14.53
CA ASP A 5 -4.31 -6.62 13.75
C ASP A 5 -3.61 -6.07 12.50
N LEU A 6 -2.31 -5.78 12.62
CA LEU A 6 -1.49 -5.28 11.51
C LEU A 6 -1.28 -6.36 10.44
N ASP A 7 -0.89 -7.57 10.84
CA ASP A 7 -0.70 -8.68 9.91
C ASP A 7 -2.01 -8.99 9.16
N PHE A 8 -3.12 -9.06 9.89
CA PHE A 8 -4.46 -9.25 9.33
C PHE A 8 -4.86 -8.15 8.33
N ALA A 9 -4.51 -6.89 8.63
CA ALA A 9 -4.80 -5.77 7.75
C ALA A 9 -3.91 -5.76 6.50
N LEU A 10 -2.61 -6.05 6.65
CA LEU A 10 -1.67 -6.18 5.53
C LEU A 10 -2.12 -7.29 4.57
N GLN A 11 -2.55 -8.45 5.08
CA GLN A 11 -3.03 -9.55 4.25
C GLN A 11 -4.27 -9.21 3.40
N ARG A 12 -5.04 -8.18 3.76
CA ARG A 12 -6.24 -7.70 3.04
C ARG A 12 -5.97 -6.64 1.99
N LEU A 13 -4.73 -6.15 1.92
CA LEU A 13 -4.32 -5.28 0.82
C LEU A 13 -4.20 -6.11 -0.47
N PRO A 14 -4.59 -5.54 -1.62
CA PRO A 14 -4.18 -6.08 -2.91
C PRO A 14 -2.68 -6.33 -2.95
N ALA A 15 -2.25 -7.43 -3.56
CA ALA A 15 -0.86 -7.87 -3.50
C ALA A 15 0.13 -6.79 -3.96
N ASP A 16 -0.22 -6.05 -5.02
CA ASP A 16 0.58 -4.98 -5.60
C ASP A 16 0.71 -3.75 -4.68
N GLN A 17 -0.30 -3.48 -3.86
CA GLN A 17 -0.27 -2.41 -2.85
C GLN A 17 0.49 -2.87 -1.61
N ARG A 18 0.28 -4.11 -1.16
CA ARG A 18 0.98 -4.70 -0.01
C ARG A 18 2.48 -4.70 -0.23
N GLU A 19 2.91 -5.19 -1.38
CA GLU A 19 4.32 -5.29 -1.74
C GLU A 19 5.01 -3.92 -1.68
N VAL A 20 4.43 -2.90 -2.31
CA VAL A 20 4.96 -1.53 -2.25
C VAL A 20 4.96 -0.95 -0.83
N VAL A 21 3.93 -1.22 -0.03
CA VAL A 21 3.87 -0.78 1.38
C VAL A 21 4.99 -1.41 2.20
N LEU A 22 5.28 -2.69 2.00
CA LEU A 22 6.34 -3.40 2.72
C LEU A 22 7.73 -2.94 2.28
N LEU A 23 8.00 -2.84 0.99
CA LEU A 23 9.31 -2.42 0.50
C LEU A 23 9.66 -0.99 0.96
N VAL A 24 8.70 -0.08 0.98
CA VAL A 24 8.93 1.29 1.47
C VAL A 24 8.93 1.38 2.99
N GLY A 25 8.01 0.68 3.66
CA GLY A 25 7.76 0.86 5.09
C GLY A 25 8.56 -0.05 6.01
N LEU A 26 8.99 -1.22 5.50
CA LEU A 26 9.75 -2.23 6.25
C LEU A 26 11.19 -2.30 5.75
N GLU A 27 11.39 -2.39 4.43
CA GLU A 27 12.74 -2.45 3.83
C GLU A 27 13.36 -1.06 3.63
N GLU A 28 12.63 0.01 3.98
CA GLU A 28 13.05 1.42 3.87
C GLU A 28 13.57 1.83 2.47
N MET A 29 13.18 1.11 1.42
CA MET A 29 13.59 1.40 0.06
C MET A 29 13.00 2.73 -0.42
N SER A 30 13.80 3.49 -1.16
CA SER A 30 13.31 4.66 -1.89
C SER A 30 12.33 4.26 -3.00
N TYR A 31 11.50 5.22 -3.44
CA TYR A 31 10.54 4.93 -4.52
C TYR A 31 11.23 4.52 -5.83
N ALA A 32 12.45 5.01 -6.08
CA ALA A 32 13.24 4.64 -7.24
C ALA A 32 13.74 3.19 -7.15
N GLU A 33 14.22 2.76 -5.99
CA GLU A 33 14.65 1.38 -5.77
C GLU A 33 13.48 0.40 -5.88
N VAL A 34 12.31 0.75 -5.34
CA VAL A 34 11.08 -0.05 -5.50
C VAL A 34 10.64 -0.13 -6.96
N ALA A 35 10.74 0.98 -7.71
CA ALA A 35 10.41 1.01 -9.13
C ALA A 35 11.29 0.03 -9.93
N ILE A 36 12.59 -0.01 -9.62
CA ILE A 36 13.56 -0.92 -10.24
C ILE A 36 13.28 -2.37 -9.81
N ALA A 37 13.09 -2.63 -8.51
CA ALA A 37 12.91 -3.97 -7.98
C ALA A 37 11.63 -4.65 -8.50
N LEU A 38 10.57 -3.87 -8.72
CA LEU A 38 9.27 -4.36 -9.20
C LEU A 38 9.07 -4.21 -10.71
N ASP A 39 10.04 -3.64 -11.43
CA ASP A 39 9.95 -3.31 -12.86
C ASP A 39 8.66 -2.54 -13.23
N ILE A 40 8.41 -1.44 -12.50
CA ILE A 40 7.25 -0.56 -12.71
C ILE A 40 7.63 0.92 -12.68
N PRO A 41 6.85 1.82 -13.33
CA PRO A 41 7.09 3.25 -13.24
C PRO A 41 7.03 3.78 -11.79
N VAL A 42 7.87 4.76 -11.46
CA VAL A 42 7.87 5.39 -10.13
C VAL A 42 6.51 6.01 -9.77
N GLY A 43 5.77 6.55 -10.75
CA GLY A 43 4.41 7.05 -10.55
C GLY A 43 3.43 5.92 -10.16
N THR A 44 3.64 4.71 -10.66
CA THR A 44 2.88 3.52 -10.25
C THR A 44 3.18 3.17 -8.80
N VAL A 45 4.46 3.19 -8.38
CA VAL A 45 4.88 3.01 -6.98
C VAL A 45 4.15 4.01 -6.07
N MET A 46 4.21 5.30 -6.39
CA MET A 46 3.55 6.35 -5.60
C MET A 46 2.04 6.11 -5.48
N SER A 47 1.38 5.78 -6.59
CA SER A 47 -0.07 5.56 -6.61
C SER A 47 -0.49 4.29 -5.85
N ARG A 48 0.29 3.20 -5.94
CA ARG A 48 0.08 1.96 -5.19
C ARG A 48 0.32 2.16 -3.70
N LEU A 49 1.40 2.87 -3.33
CA LEU A 49 1.72 3.20 -1.94
C LEU A 49 0.61 4.05 -1.30
N SER A 50 0.15 5.08 -2.00
CA SER A 50 -0.93 5.96 -1.52
C SER A 50 -2.21 5.16 -1.23
N ARG A 51 -2.69 4.38 -2.21
CA ARG A 51 -3.88 3.53 -2.05
C ARG A 51 -3.70 2.46 -0.98
N GLY A 52 -2.52 1.86 -0.91
CA GLY A 52 -2.17 0.86 0.11
C GLY A 52 -2.24 1.43 1.52
N ARG A 53 -1.66 2.62 1.75
CA ARG A 53 -1.70 3.32 3.05
C ARG A 53 -3.12 3.72 3.43
N GLU A 54 -3.90 4.25 2.49
CA GLU A 54 -5.32 4.59 2.73
C GLU A 54 -6.12 3.35 3.15
N ARG A 55 -5.98 2.26 2.39
CA ARG A 55 -6.68 1.00 2.66
C ARG A 55 -6.25 0.36 3.97
N LEU A 56 -4.97 0.40 4.30
CA LEU A 56 -4.42 -0.10 5.55
C LEU A 56 -4.98 0.67 6.75
N ARG A 57 -5.01 2.00 6.68
CA ARG A 57 -5.62 2.85 7.73
C ARG A 57 -7.09 2.53 7.94
N ALA A 58 -7.86 2.37 6.87
CA ALA A 58 -9.28 2.02 6.97
C ALA A 58 -9.49 0.67 7.65
N LEU A 59 -8.73 -0.35 7.25
CA LEU A 59 -8.78 -1.70 7.85
C LEU A 59 -8.42 -1.66 9.34
N MET A 60 -7.38 -0.92 9.72
CA MET A 60 -6.95 -0.77 11.12
C MET A 60 -7.95 0.04 11.96
N ALA A 61 -8.74 0.92 11.34
CA ALA A 61 -9.82 1.66 11.99
C ALA A 61 -11.14 0.87 12.08
N GLY A 62 -11.18 -0.38 11.59
CA GLY A 62 -12.41 -1.17 11.52
C GLY A 62 -13.39 -0.72 10.42
N ALA A 63 -12.99 0.22 9.56
CA ALA A 63 -13.79 0.67 8.43
C ALA A 63 -13.56 -0.24 7.21
N GLN A 64 -14.63 -0.67 6.53
CA GLN A 64 -14.46 -1.25 5.20
C GLN A 64 -13.95 -0.16 4.24
N PRO A 65 -12.80 -0.33 3.58
CA PRO A 65 -12.27 0.71 2.71
C PRO A 65 -13.13 0.78 1.44
N GLY A 66 -13.99 1.81 1.41
CA GLY A 66 -14.87 2.16 0.31
C GLY A 66 -14.08 2.54 -0.93
N ALA A 67 -14.45 1.92 -2.04
CA ALA A 67 -13.86 2.15 -3.35
C ALA A 67 -14.12 3.58 -3.87
N LYS A 68 -13.17 4.03 -4.71
CA LYS A 68 -13.25 5.06 -5.77
C LYS A 68 -12.60 6.41 -5.43
N LEU A 69 -11.32 6.52 -5.77
CA LEU A 69 -10.79 7.77 -6.30
C LEU A 69 -11.14 7.81 -7.80
N LYS A 70 -12.07 8.70 -8.17
CA LYS A 70 -12.33 9.03 -9.58
C LYS A 70 -11.06 9.66 -10.15
N VAL A 71 -10.48 9.03 -11.16
CA VAL A 71 -9.47 9.66 -12.02
C VAL A 71 -10.15 10.81 -12.74
N VAL A 72 -9.84 12.05 -12.36
CA VAL A 72 -10.19 13.24 -13.14
C VAL A 72 -9.19 13.29 -14.30
N ARG A 73 -9.72 13.25 -15.54
CA ARG A 73 -8.95 13.45 -16.77
C ARG A 73 -8.57 14.91 -16.92
#